data_AF-A0A960KCB3-F1
#
_entry.id   AF-A0A960KCB3-F1
#
_cell.length_a   1.000
_cell.length_b   1.000
_cell.length_c   1.000
_cell.angle_alpha   90.00
_cell.angle_beta   90.00
_cell.angle_gamma   90.00
#
_symmetry.space_group_name_H-M   'P 1'
#
loop_
_entity.id
_entity.type
_entity.pdbx_description
1 polymer ?
#
loop_
_entity_poly.entity_id
_entity_poly.type
_entity_poly.pdbx_seq_one_letter_code
_entity_poly.pdbx_strand_id
1 'polypeptide(L)'
;MRTLLIEPTQADLPIADDVASALSASGHEVVRCTEPGADAFPCKGLTHEGCPLEGPPVHAVVALRERPTAPPTAGESGITCALRTGLPVVVVGAEEAEPGPLAEWTEVCTDVDRLSGSIERAVETAAERRAEPLVREVRRVLAVEGIDAGEVRVDVSRDGDLAHLTVRTELSLDARVSGVVATRVHAVDAGGAWPTTKVAVAVIPL
;
A
#
# COMPACT_ATOMS: atom_id res chain seq x y z
N MET A 1 10.59 8.76 0.30
CA MET A 1 9.48 7.87 -0.12
C MET A 1 8.64 8.58 -1.18
N ARG A 2 8.21 7.92 -2.27
CA ARG A 2 7.35 8.57 -3.29
C ARG A 2 5.88 8.42 -2.93
N THR A 3 5.14 9.52 -2.80
CA THR A 3 3.74 9.55 -2.35
C THR A 3 2.86 10.17 -3.42
N LEU A 4 1.75 9.50 -3.76
CA LEU A 4 0.74 10.05 -4.66
C LEU A 4 -0.30 10.83 -3.86
N LEU A 5 -0.42 12.13 -4.12
CA LEU A 5 -1.45 13.00 -3.56
C LEU A 5 -2.65 13.05 -4.51
N ILE A 6 -3.85 12.83 -3.97
CA ILE A 6 -5.13 12.85 -4.68
C ILE A 6 -6.01 13.93 -4.08
N GLU A 7 -6.51 14.81 -4.94
CA GLU A 7 -7.30 15.98 -4.59
C GLU A 7 -8.59 15.95 -5.44
N PRO A 8 -9.80 15.95 -4.82
CA PRO A 8 -11.05 15.63 -5.53
C PRO A 8 -11.59 16.76 -6.43
N THR A 9 -11.19 18.01 -6.25
CA THR A 9 -11.78 19.19 -6.95
C THR A 9 -10.80 20.32 -7.19
N GLN A 10 -11.06 21.14 -8.22
CA GLN A 10 -10.34 22.39 -8.55
C GLN A 10 -10.43 23.48 -7.47
N ALA A 11 -11.47 23.46 -6.64
CA ALA A 11 -11.68 24.49 -5.64
C ALA A 11 -10.71 24.26 -4.48
N ASP A 12 -9.65 25.07 -4.45
CA ASP A 12 -8.95 25.56 -3.27
C ASP A 12 -9.13 24.68 -2.03
N LEU A 13 -8.44 23.55 -2.01
CA LEU A 13 -7.97 23.03 -0.74
C LEU A 13 -6.62 23.72 -0.50
N PRO A 14 -6.54 24.87 0.20
CA PRO A 14 -5.25 25.38 0.69
C PRO A 14 -4.44 24.27 1.36
N ILE A 15 -5.16 23.35 2.01
CA ILE A 15 -4.61 22.17 2.66
C ILE A 15 -3.87 21.23 1.70
N ALA A 16 -4.14 21.23 0.40
CA ALA A 16 -3.43 20.38 -0.55
C ALA A 16 -1.97 20.77 -0.72
N ASP A 17 -1.69 22.07 -0.85
CA ASP A 17 -0.33 22.58 -0.92
C ASP A 17 0.36 22.52 0.45
N ASP A 18 -0.38 22.72 1.54
CA ASP A 18 0.14 22.52 2.90
C ASP A 18 0.53 21.05 3.13
N VAL A 19 -0.32 20.09 2.72
CA VAL A 19 -0.05 18.65 2.81
C VAL A 19 1.13 18.27 1.91
N ALA A 20 1.17 18.76 0.66
CA ALA A 20 2.29 18.50 -0.23
C ALA A 20 3.60 19.06 0.34
N SER A 21 3.56 20.23 0.97
CA SER A 21 4.71 20.86 1.63
C SER A 21 5.14 20.07 2.86
N ALA A 22 4.21 19.63 3.71
CA ALA A 22 4.49 18.82 4.89
C ALA A 22 5.12 17.46 4.53
N LEU A 23 4.59 16.80 3.49
CA LEU A 23 5.15 15.57 2.93
C LEU A 23 6.57 15.80 2.40
N SER A 24 6.76 16.86 1.62
CA SER A 24 8.07 17.20 1.05
C SER A 24 9.10 17.55 2.13
N ALA A 25 8.69 18.29 3.16
CA ALA A 25 9.51 18.59 4.34
C ALA A 25 9.90 17.33 5.13
N SER A 26 9.05 16.30 5.09
CA SER A 26 9.33 14.97 5.65
C SER A 26 10.17 14.08 4.71
N GLY A 27 10.66 14.61 3.58
CA GLY A 27 11.51 13.87 2.62
C GLY A 27 10.73 12.99 1.65
N HIS A 28 9.42 13.21 1.48
CA HIS A 28 8.64 12.53 0.47
C HIS A 28 8.80 13.22 -0.89
N GLU A 29 8.85 12.42 -1.94
CA GLU A 29 8.65 12.91 -3.30
C GLU A 29 7.14 12.87 -3.60
N VAL A 30 6.51 14.03 -3.70
CA VAL A 30 5.07 14.15 -3.94
C VAL A 30 4.78 14.15 -5.44
N VAL A 31 3.88 13.28 -5.87
CA VAL A 31 3.33 13.27 -7.23
C VAL A 31 1.82 13.39 -7.22
N ARG A 32 1.21 13.86 -8.30
CA ARG A 32 -0.22 14.11 -8.42
C ARG A 32 -0.81 13.47 -9.68
N CYS A 33 -2.07 13.05 -9.60
CA CYS A 33 -2.83 12.53 -10.75
C CYS A 33 -3.21 13.63 -11.77
N THR A 34 -3.19 14.89 -11.35
CA THR A 34 -3.54 16.08 -12.14
C THR A 34 -2.56 17.21 -11.81
N GLU A 35 -2.45 18.20 -12.68
CA GLU A 35 -1.71 19.41 -12.35
C GLU A 35 -2.46 20.26 -11.32
N PRO A 36 -1.77 20.99 -10.44
CA PRO A 36 -2.42 21.95 -9.54
C PRO A 36 -3.32 22.91 -10.31
N GLY A 37 -4.58 23.04 -9.88
CA GLY A 37 -5.59 23.88 -10.53
C GLY A 37 -6.22 23.31 -11.80
N ALA A 38 -5.80 22.14 -12.30
CA ALA A 38 -6.49 21.44 -13.39
C ALA A 38 -7.73 20.70 -12.90
N ASP A 39 -8.65 20.38 -13.82
CA ASP A 39 -9.81 19.54 -13.51
C ASP A 39 -9.36 18.19 -12.96
N ALA A 40 -9.98 17.74 -11.86
CA ALA A 40 -9.68 16.44 -11.25
C ALA A 40 -10.04 15.25 -12.17
N PHE A 41 -10.93 15.48 -13.14
CA PHE A 41 -11.33 14.50 -14.14
C PHE A 41 -11.43 15.13 -15.54
N PRO A 42 -10.95 14.45 -16.61
CA PRO A 42 -10.29 13.14 -16.61
C PRO A 42 -8.87 13.17 -16.00
N CYS A 43 -8.45 12.09 -15.35
CA CYS A 43 -7.09 12.02 -14.79
C CYS A 43 -6.03 11.75 -15.87
N LYS A 44 -4.74 12.03 -15.57
CA LYS A 44 -3.61 11.81 -16.49
C LYS A 44 -3.51 10.40 -17.07
N GLY A 45 -3.96 9.39 -16.33
CA GLY A 45 -3.99 8.01 -16.79
C GLY A 45 -5.02 7.75 -17.91
N LEU A 46 -6.12 8.52 -17.93
CA LEU A 46 -7.15 8.44 -18.97
C LEU A 46 -6.83 9.33 -20.18
N THR A 47 -6.09 10.42 -19.99
CA THR A 47 -5.65 11.30 -21.08
C THR A 47 -4.38 10.81 -21.79
N HIS A 48 -3.81 9.69 -21.35
CA HIS A 48 -2.51 9.16 -21.80
C HIS A 48 -1.33 10.12 -21.62
N GLU A 49 -1.46 11.09 -20.71
CA GLU A 49 -0.42 12.06 -20.36
C GLU A 49 0.58 11.51 -19.32
N GLY A 50 0.44 10.23 -18.96
CA GLY A 50 1.35 9.49 -18.07
C GLY A 50 0.76 9.30 -16.68
N CYS A 51 0.26 8.09 -16.40
CA CYS A 51 -0.24 7.75 -15.08
C CYS A 51 0.93 7.68 -14.07
N PRO A 52 0.86 8.36 -12.90
CA PRO A 52 1.92 8.25 -11.88
C PRO A 52 2.19 6.83 -11.41
N LEU A 53 1.20 5.93 -11.50
CA LEU A 53 1.33 4.52 -11.14
C LEU A 53 2.03 3.66 -12.20
N GLU A 54 2.18 4.16 -13.43
CA GLU A 54 2.93 3.50 -14.51
C GLU A 54 4.41 3.93 -14.54
N GLY A 55 4.77 4.93 -13.74
CA GLY A 55 6.12 5.46 -13.61
C GLY A 55 6.93 4.83 -12.46
N PRO A 56 7.86 5.60 -11.84
CA PRO A 56 8.60 5.13 -10.68
C PRO A 56 7.68 4.72 -9.52
N PRO A 57 8.08 3.73 -8.69
CA PRO A 57 7.20 3.15 -7.68
C PRO A 57 6.65 4.16 -6.67
N VAL A 58 5.32 4.28 -6.62
CA VAL A 58 4.59 4.97 -5.54
C VAL A 58 4.50 4.06 -4.34
N HIS A 59 4.69 4.59 -3.13
CA HIS A 59 4.75 3.84 -1.86
C HIS A 59 3.52 3.98 -1.00
N ALA A 60 2.88 5.12 -1.06
CA ALA A 60 1.64 5.38 -0.38
C ALA A 60 0.85 6.41 -1.17
N VAL A 61 -0.45 6.40 -0.95
CA VAL A 61 -1.37 7.39 -1.51
C VAL A 61 -1.95 8.19 -0.36
N VAL A 62 -1.98 9.51 -0.51
CA VAL A 62 -2.66 10.44 0.39
C VAL A 62 -3.82 11.02 -0.39
N ALA A 63 -5.04 10.81 0.09
CA ALA A 63 -6.25 11.30 -0.54
C ALA A 63 -6.93 12.33 0.36
N LEU A 64 -7.10 13.54 -0.13
CA LEU A 64 -7.76 14.60 0.62
C LEU A 64 -9.28 14.46 0.46
N ARG A 65 -10.00 14.45 1.59
CA ARG A 65 -11.46 14.35 1.62
C ARG A 65 -12.03 15.24 2.70
N GLU A 66 -12.71 16.31 2.33
CA GLU A 66 -13.40 17.18 3.30
C GLU A 66 -14.54 16.47 4.03
N ARG A 67 -15.21 15.54 3.34
CA ARG A 67 -16.31 14.73 3.87
C ARG A 67 -15.97 13.24 3.75
N PRO A 68 -15.16 12.68 4.66
CA PRO A 68 -14.78 11.26 4.62
C PRO A 68 -15.94 10.27 4.54
N THR A 69 -17.15 10.62 5.03
CA THR A 69 -18.32 9.73 4.95
C THR A 69 -19.07 9.80 3.62
N ALA A 70 -18.82 10.81 2.78
CA ALA A 70 -19.49 10.93 1.49
C ALA A 70 -19.11 9.76 0.55
N PRO A 71 -20.00 9.36 -0.39
CA PRO A 71 -19.63 8.46 -1.47
C PRO A 71 -18.45 9.02 -2.30
N PRO A 72 -17.52 8.17 -2.76
CA PRO A 72 -16.45 8.62 -3.66
C PRO A 72 -17.00 9.21 -4.97
N THR A 73 -16.31 10.22 -5.47
CA THR A 73 -16.62 10.94 -6.70
C THR A 73 -15.67 10.53 -7.84
N ALA A 74 -15.98 10.93 -9.08
CA ALA A 74 -15.10 10.66 -10.22
C ALA A 74 -13.71 11.30 -10.07
N GLY A 75 -13.59 12.43 -9.39
CA GLY A 75 -12.30 13.07 -9.07
C GLY A 75 -11.44 12.26 -8.10
N GLU A 76 -12.03 11.29 -7.40
CA GLU A 76 -11.35 10.40 -6.45
C GLU A 76 -10.98 9.05 -7.07
N SER A 77 -11.09 8.90 -8.40
CA SER A 77 -10.80 7.64 -9.10
C SER A 77 -9.39 7.10 -8.83
N GLY A 78 -8.43 7.98 -8.52
CA GLY A 78 -7.07 7.56 -8.13
C GLY A 78 -7.05 6.68 -6.88
N ILE A 79 -7.99 6.86 -5.94
CA ILE A 79 -8.12 6.02 -4.75
C ILE A 79 -8.45 4.58 -5.16
N THR A 80 -9.43 4.43 -6.06
CA THR A 80 -9.81 3.11 -6.59
C THR A 80 -8.65 2.42 -7.29
N CYS A 81 -7.87 3.14 -8.10
CA CYS A 81 -6.67 2.60 -8.73
C CYS A 81 -5.64 2.16 -7.69
N ALA A 82 -5.37 2.99 -6.67
CA ALA A 82 -4.42 2.69 -5.61
C ALA A 82 -4.80 1.42 -4.85
N LEU A 83 -6.05 1.34 -4.38
CA LEU A 83 -6.60 0.18 -3.68
C LEU A 83 -6.53 -1.08 -4.54
N ARG A 84 -6.91 -1.00 -5.82
CA ARG A 84 -6.83 -2.12 -6.75
C ARG A 84 -5.39 -2.61 -6.96
N THR A 85 -4.39 -1.74 -6.85
CA THR A 85 -2.97 -2.12 -6.94
C THR A 85 -2.35 -2.53 -5.60
N GLY A 86 -3.14 -2.55 -4.53
CA GLY A 86 -2.65 -2.88 -3.18
C GLY A 86 -1.75 -1.82 -2.56
N LEU A 87 -1.84 -0.57 -3.03
CA LEU A 87 -1.11 0.54 -2.39
C LEU A 87 -1.77 0.92 -1.07
N PRO A 88 -0.97 1.21 -0.02
CA PRO A 88 -1.45 1.86 1.19
C PRO A 88 -2.10 3.20 0.87
N VAL A 89 -3.29 3.45 1.43
CA VAL A 89 -4.01 4.71 1.25
C VAL A 89 -4.28 5.34 2.62
N VAL A 90 -3.90 6.61 2.75
CA VAL A 90 -4.26 7.48 3.86
C VAL A 90 -5.30 8.49 3.36
N VAL A 91 -6.42 8.61 4.05
CA VAL A 91 -7.40 9.65 3.82
C VAL A 91 -7.15 10.79 4.81
N VAL A 92 -6.87 11.98 4.29
CA VAL A 92 -6.73 13.19 5.10
C VAL A 92 -8.01 13.99 5.01
N GLY A 93 -8.61 14.31 6.16
CA GLY A 93 -9.93 14.93 6.19
C GLY A 93 -10.41 15.28 7.59
N ALA A 94 -11.61 15.85 7.67
CA ALA A 94 -12.24 16.15 8.94
C ALA A 94 -12.57 14.86 9.71
N GLU A 95 -12.49 14.92 11.04
CA GLU A 95 -12.96 13.83 11.89
C GLU A 95 -14.50 13.74 11.79
N GLU A 96 -15.02 12.55 11.49
CA GLU A 96 -16.44 12.27 11.45
C GLU A 96 -16.78 11.12 12.42
N ALA A 97 -18.00 11.15 12.96
CA ALA A 97 -18.45 10.19 13.97
C ALA A 97 -18.66 8.76 13.43
N GLU A 98 -18.86 8.62 12.13
CA GLU A 98 -19.17 7.36 11.47
C GLU A 98 -18.08 6.98 10.46
N PRO A 99 -17.76 5.68 10.31
CA PRO A 99 -16.79 5.23 9.32
C PRO A 99 -17.32 5.46 7.90
N GLY A 100 -16.49 6.07 7.06
CA GLY A 100 -16.81 6.30 5.65
C GLY A 100 -16.73 5.03 4.78
N PRO A 101 -17.19 5.10 3.52
CA PRO A 101 -17.29 3.95 2.62
C PRO A 101 -15.94 3.32 2.25
N LEU A 102 -14.82 3.99 2.53
CA LEU A 102 -13.47 3.51 2.25
C LEU A 102 -12.73 3.02 3.51
N ALA A 103 -13.34 3.16 4.69
CA ALA A 103 -12.65 2.99 5.98
C ALA A 103 -12.01 1.61 6.17
N GLU A 104 -12.57 0.56 5.57
CA GLU A 104 -12.00 -0.80 5.63
C GLU A 104 -10.60 -0.87 4.99
N TRP A 105 -10.31 -0.04 3.98
CA TRP A 105 -9.10 -0.13 3.16
C TRP A 105 -8.15 1.05 3.33
N THR A 106 -8.49 2.03 4.19
CA THR A 106 -7.72 3.27 4.33
C THR A 106 -7.40 3.57 5.79
N GLU A 107 -6.23 4.13 6.03
CA GLU A 107 -5.92 4.80 7.30
C GLU A 107 -6.51 6.22 7.27
N VAL A 108 -7.07 6.69 8.40
CA VAL A 108 -7.58 8.07 8.51
C VAL A 108 -6.54 8.95 9.20
N CYS A 109 -6.37 10.17 8.69
CA CYS A 109 -5.49 11.18 9.27
C CYS A 109 -6.26 12.51 9.37
N THR A 110 -6.49 12.97 10.60
CA THR A 110 -7.21 14.23 10.86
C THR A 110 -6.27 15.39 11.18
N ASP A 111 -4.98 15.12 11.30
CA ASP A 111 -3.94 16.07 11.69
C ASP A 111 -2.72 15.92 10.77
N VAL A 112 -2.47 16.95 9.95
CA VAL A 112 -1.40 16.96 8.95
C VAL A 112 -0.02 16.79 9.59
N ASP A 113 0.18 17.26 10.83
CA ASP A 113 1.45 17.11 11.54
C ASP A 113 1.74 15.64 11.88
N ARG A 114 0.72 14.78 11.88
CA ARG A 114 0.83 13.32 12.11
C ARG A 114 0.79 12.51 10.83
N LEU A 115 0.73 13.14 9.66
CA LEU A 115 0.55 12.48 8.38
C LEU A 115 1.62 11.43 8.09
N SER A 116 2.89 11.73 8.37
CA SER A 116 3.99 10.77 8.15
C SER A 116 3.80 9.48 8.96
N GLY A 117 3.40 9.60 10.24
CA GLY A 117 3.09 8.44 11.08
C GLY A 117 1.86 7.67 10.60
N SER A 118 0.83 8.36 10.08
CA SER A 118 -0.33 7.70 9.45
C SER A 118 0.07 6.93 8.19
N ILE A 119 0.99 7.46 7.39
CA ILE A 119 1.50 6.75 6.20
C ILE A 119 2.26 5.49 6.60
N GLU A 120 3.14 5.57 7.60
CA GLU A 120 3.88 4.42 8.11
C GLU A 120 2.94 3.31 8.59
N ARG A 121 1.91 3.65 9.38
CA ARG A 121 0.88 2.68 9.81
C ARG A 121 0.12 2.08 8.63
N ALA A 122 -0.26 2.88 7.64
CA ALA A 122 -0.93 2.37 6.45
C ALA A 122 -0.05 1.37 5.68
N VAL A 123 1.25 1.66 5.57
CA VAL A 123 2.24 0.75 4.94
C VAL A 123 2.35 -0.55 5.72
N GLU A 124 2.44 -0.50 7.04
CA GLU A 124 2.49 -1.67 7.92
C GLU A 124 1.21 -2.52 7.79
N THR A 125 0.03 -1.90 7.88
CA THR A 125 -1.25 -2.59 7.71
C THR A 125 -1.38 -3.24 6.32
N ALA A 126 -0.90 -2.58 5.26
CA ALA A 126 -0.90 -3.18 3.92
C ALA A 126 0.06 -4.37 3.83
N ALA A 127 1.23 -4.29 4.46
CA ALA A 127 2.20 -5.37 4.55
C ALA A 127 1.62 -6.59 5.28
N GLU A 128 0.91 -6.37 6.39
CA GLU A 128 0.20 -7.41 7.15
C GLU A 128 -0.88 -8.10 6.30
N ARG A 129 -1.73 -7.32 5.60
CA ARG A 129 -2.74 -7.87 4.68
C ARG A 129 -2.12 -8.72 3.57
N ARG A 130 -0.94 -8.32 3.08
CA ARG A 130 -0.17 -9.10 2.10
C ARG A 130 0.46 -10.35 2.69
N ALA A 131 0.95 -10.29 3.92
CA ALA A 131 1.57 -11.43 4.61
C ALA A 131 0.58 -12.56 4.89
N GLU A 132 -0.65 -12.23 5.25
CA GLU A 132 -1.69 -13.18 5.69
C GLU A 132 -1.91 -14.38 4.72
N PRO A 133 -2.15 -14.21 3.40
CA PRO A 133 -2.22 -15.34 2.47
C PRO A 133 -0.90 -16.12 2.33
N LEU A 134 0.25 -15.46 2.51
CA LEU A 134 1.56 -16.10 2.43
C LEU A 134 1.80 -17.00 3.64
N VAL A 135 1.46 -16.54 4.85
CA VAL A 135 1.52 -17.36 6.08
C VAL A 135 0.68 -18.62 5.93
N ARG A 136 -0.54 -18.50 5.39
CA ARG A 136 -1.41 -19.66 5.12
C ARG A 136 -0.77 -20.66 4.16
N GLU A 137 -0.11 -20.18 3.10
CA GLU A 137 0.58 -21.05 2.15
C GLU A 137 1.81 -21.73 2.76
N VAL A 138 2.63 -21.01 3.54
CA VAL A 138 3.78 -21.59 4.23
C VAL A 138 3.32 -22.73 5.15
N ARG A 139 2.31 -22.50 5.99
CA ARG A 139 1.74 -23.54 6.86
C ARG A 139 1.25 -24.75 6.07
N ARG A 140 0.56 -24.53 4.94
CA ARG A 140 0.07 -25.60 4.08
C ARG A 140 1.21 -26.43 3.50
N VAL A 141 2.28 -25.79 3.03
CA VAL A 141 3.46 -26.48 2.46
C VAL A 141 4.16 -27.31 3.52
N LEU A 142 4.39 -26.75 4.71
CA LEU A 142 5.06 -27.47 5.80
C LEU A 142 4.25 -28.67 6.27
N ALA A 143 2.92 -28.53 6.36
CA ALA A 143 2.03 -29.64 6.69
C ALA A 143 2.09 -30.79 5.66
N VAL A 144 2.21 -30.49 4.37
CA VAL A 144 2.36 -31.51 3.30
C VAL A 144 3.68 -32.27 3.42
N GLU A 145 4.75 -31.60 3.88
CA GLU A 145 6.03 -32.23 4.18
C GLU A 145 6.05 -32.96 5.54
N GLY A 146 4.93 -32.96 6.27
CA GLY A 146 4.81 -33.59 7.59
C GLY A 146 5.52 -32.83 8.72
N ILE A 147 5.78 -31.53 8.52
CA ILE A 147 6.48 -30.65 9.47
C ILE A 147 5.44 -29.83 10.24
N ASP A 148 5.43 -29.97 11.57
CA ASP A 148 4.73 -29.04 12.46
C ASP A 148 5.62 -27.81 12.69
N ALA A 149 5.24 -26.70 12.07
CA ALA A 149 6.06 -25.50 12.04
C ALA A 149 5.95 -24.63 13.30
N GLY A 150 4.99 -24.93 14.18
CA GLY A 150 4.63 -24.04 15.29
C GLY A 150 4.21 -22.65 14.78
N GLU A 151 4.79 -21.60 15.36
CA GLU A 151 4.60 -20.25 14.88
C GLU A 151 5.27 -20.02 13.51
N VAL A 152 4.50 -19.39 12.60
CA VAL A 152 4.96 -19.00 11.27
C VAL A 152 4.62 -17.52 11.09
N ARG A 153 5.64 -16.74 10.73
CA ARG A 153 5.52 -15.31 10.42
C ARG A 153 6.07 -15.04 9.02
N VAL A 154 5.44 -14.13 8.30
CA VAL A 154 5.98 -13.62 7.03
C VAL A 154 6.07 -12.11 7.16
N ASP A 155 7.29 -11.59 7.20
CA ASP A 155 7.52 -10.15 7.15
C ASP A 155 7.59 -9.71 5.68
N VAL A 156 6.80 -8.70 5.34
CA VAL A 156 6.74 -8.12 4.00
C VAL A 156 7.29 -6.71 4.09
N SER A 157 8.34 -6.44 3.31
CA SER A 157 8.83 -5.08 3.10
C SER A 157 8.99 -4.82 1.61
N ARG A 158 9.07 -3.55 1.23
CA ARG A 158 9.13 -3.15 -0.17
C ARG A 158 10.20 -2.10 -0.39
N ASP A 159 11.04 -2.33 -1.38
CA ASP A 159 11.98 -1.34 -1.91
C ASP A 159 11.65 -1.09 -3.39
N GLY A 160 10.96 0.02 -3.65
CA GLY A 160 10.44 0.33 -4.96
C GLY A 160 9.50 -0.75 -5.51
N ASP A 161 9.93 -1.41 -6.58
CA ASP A 161 9.20 -2.49 -7.28
C ASP A 161 9.57 -3.91 -6.78
N LEU A 162 10.50 -4.01 -5.82
CA LEU A 162 10.93 -5.26 -5.21
C LEU A 162 10.24 -5.48 -3.86
N ALA A 163 9.53 -6.60 -3.74
CA ALA A 163 9.08 -7.12 -2.45
C ALA A 163 10.17 -7.98 -1.82
N HIS A 164 10.48 -7.72 -0.56
CA HIS A 164 11.31 -8.56 0.29
C HIS A 164 10.40 -9.31 1.26
N LEU A 165 10.32 -10.62 1.07
CA LEU A 165 9.52 -11.53 1.88
C LEU A 165 10.46 -12.33 2.78
N THR A 166 10.33 -12.18 4.09
CA THR A 166 11.08 -12.97 5.07
C THR A 166 10.15 -13.92 5.77
N VAL A 167 10.25 -15.20 5.43
CA VAL A 167 9.52 -16.28 6.10
C VAL A 167 10.31 -16.69 7.33
N ARG A 168 9.65 -16.68 8.49
CA ARG A 168 10.20 -17.10 9.77
C ARG A 168 9.42 -18.27 10.34
N THR A 169 10.15 -19.27 10.80
CA THR A 169 9.60 -20.48 11.42
C THR A 169 10.37 -20.82 12.70
N GLU A 170 9.75 -21.48 13.67
CA GLU A 170 10.46 -21.92 14.89
C GLU A 170 11.58 -22.94 14.58
N LEU A 171 11.41 -23.68 13.48
CA LEU A 171 12.35 -24.70 13.03
C LEU A 171 13.32 -24.16 12.00
N SER A 172 14.55 -24.66 12.04
CA SER A 172 15.47 -24.54 10.92
C SER A 172 15.07 -25.54 9.83
N LEU A 173 14.68 -25.03 8.66
CA LEU A 173 14.28 -25.84 7.53
C LEU A 173 15.50 -26.21 6.68
N ASP A 174 15.56 -27.45 6.21
CA ASP A 174 16.61 -27.83 5.28
C ASP A 174 16.49 -27.09 3.93
N ALA A 175 17.53 -27.16 3.10
CA ALA A 175 17.58 -26.44 1.83
C ALA A 175 16.47 -26.86 0.85
N ARG A 176 16.01 -28.11 0.91
CA ARG A 176 14.95 -28.62 0.03
C ARG A 176 13.61 -27.99 0.43
N VAL A 177 13.24 -28.08 1.69
CA VAL A 177 11.98 -27.54 2.21
C VAL A 177 11.96 -26.02 2.08
N SER A 178 13.06 -25.34 2.43
CA SER A 178 13.22 -23.89 2.22
C SER A 178 13.00 -23.48 0.76
N GLY A 179 13.54 -24.25 -0.20
CA GLY A 179 13.33 -24.00 -1.63
C GLY A 179 11.87 -24.16 -2.08
N VAL A 180 11.16 -25.17 -1.57
CA VAL A 180 9.73 -25.37 -1.85
C VAL A 180 8.92 -24.22 -1.26
N VAL A 181 9.15 -23.86 0.01
CA VAL A 181 8.48 -22.73 0.68
C VAL A 181 8.68 -21.44 -0.12
N ALA A 182 9.91 -21.09 -0.48
CA ALA A 182 10.22 -19.89 -1.25
C ALA A 182 9.48 -19.87 -2.60
N THR A 183 9.47 -20.99 -3.32
CA THR A 183 8.79 -21.13 -4.61
C THR A 183 7.28 -20.95 -4.48
N ARG A 184 6.67 -21.54 -3.43
CA ARG A 184 5.23 -21.47 -3.20
C ARG A 184 4.77 -20.10 -2.73
N VAL A 185 5.53 -19.46 -1.85
CA VAL A 185 5.31 -18.07 -1.44
C VAL A 185 5.37 -17.14 -2.65
N HIS A 186 6.40 -17.27 -3.49
CA HIS A 186 6.49 -16.51 -4.74
C HIS A 186 5.27 -16.71 -5.65
N ALA A 187 4.79 -17.96 -5.80
CA ALA A 187 3.64 -18.25 -6.64
C ALA A 187 2.33 -17.63 -6.10
N VAL A 188 2.10 -17.66 -4.79
CA VAL A 188 0.93 -17.02 -4.16
C VAL A 188 1.03 -15.50 -4.25
N ASP A 189 2.22 -14.95 -4.01
CA ASP A 189 2.46 -13.52 -4.08
C ASP A 189 2.19 -12.96 -5.49
N ALA A 190 2.67 -13.66 -6.53
CA ALA A 190 2.44 -13.29 -7.92
C ALA A 190 0.96 -13.29 -8.35
N GLY A 191 0.08 -13.97 -7.60
CA GLY A 191 -1.36 -13.97 -7.84
C GLY A 191 -2.12 -12.84 -7.12
N GLY A 192 -1.48 -12.12 -6.20
CA GLY A 192 -2.09 -11.02 -5.48
C GLY A 192 -2.00 -9.69 -6.21
N ALA A 193 -2.87 -8.75 -5.84
CA ALA A 193 -2.86 -7.41 -6.38
C ALA A 193 -1.92 -6.53 -5.57
N TRP A 194 -0.62 -6.59 -5.89
CA TRP A 194 0.44 -5.89 -5.17
C TRP A 194 1.18 -4.89 -6.05
N PRO A 195 1.77 -3.84 -5.46
CA PRO A 195 2.46 -2.81 -6.23
C PRO A 195 3.93 -3.18 -6.51
N THR A 196 4.22 -4.47 -6.75
CA THR A 196 5.57 -5.00 -6.98
C THR A 196 5.53 -6.09 -8.04
N THR A 197 6.45 -6.05 -9.00
CA THR A 197 6.61 -7.10 -10.01
C THR A 197 7.75 -8.06 -9.69
N LYS A 198 8.64 -7.70 -8.76
CA LYS A 198 9.79 -8.50 -8.35
C LYS A 198 9.64 -8.95 -6.91
N VAL A 199 10.13 -10.15 -6.62
CA VAL A 199 10.05 -10.76 -5.29
C VAL A 199 11.38 -11.41 -4.94
N ALA A 200 11.88 -11.11 -3.75
CA ALA A 200 12.97 -11.81 -3.10
C ALA A 200 12.43 -12.51 -1.85
N VAL A 201 12.68 -13.81 -1.72
CA VAL A 201 12.22 -14.59 -0.57
C VAL A 201 13.41 -15.10 0.22
N ALA A 202 13.41 -14.85 1.52
CA ALA A 202 14.30 -15.46 2.49
C ALA A 202 13.50 -16.35 3.43
N VAL A 203 14.06 -17.51 3.78
CA VAL A 203 13.48 -18.43 4.77
C VAL A 203 14.52 -18.59 5.87
N ILE A 204 14.19 -18.18 7.08
CA ILE A 204 15.10 -18.15 8.23
C ILE A 204 14.37 -18.63 9.49
N PRO A 205 15.09 -19.17 10.49
CA PRO A 205 14.47 -19.43 11.79
C PRO A 205 14.05 -18.12 12.48
N LEU A 206 13.06 -18.21 13.38
CA LEU A 206 12.62 -17.12 14.25
C LEU A 206 13.75 -16.61 15.15
#